data_AF-A0A357L3L7-F1
#
_entry.id   AF-A0A357L3L7-F1
#
_cell.length_a   1.000
_cell.length_b   1.000
_cell.length_c   1.000
_cell.angle_alpha   90.00
_cell.angle_beta   90.00
_cell.angle_gamma   90.00
#
_symmetry.space_group_name_H-M   'P 1'
#
loop_
_entity.id
_entity.type
_entity.pdbx_description
1 polymer ?
#
loop_
_entity_poly.entity_id
_entity_poly.type
_entity_poly.pdbx_seq_one_letter_code
_entity_poly.pdbx_strand_id
1 'polypeptide(L)'
;KPKAAPSVAAPKPAAPAGANAARKPAGPSAPPRIPQAAAKVQAIEIGGRSDEYFQTKTTIFNALIDTIDLSQLAQLDAKSAAEEIRDIVNEIISIKNVQMSIAEQESLLQDICNDVLGYGPLEPLLARDDIADIMVNGANRVFIEVGGKIQLTNVRFRDNAQLMNICQRIVSQVGRRVDEASPICDARLPDGSRV
;
A
#
# COMPACT_ATOMS: atom_id res chain seq x y z
N LYS A 1 71.97 -5.86 21.82
CA LYS A 1 70.56 -5.38 21.83
C LYS A 1 70.32 -4.61 23.15
N PRO A 2 69.68 -3.43 23.11
CA PRO A 2 69.68 -2.40 24.17
C PRO A 2 68.82 -2.83 25.38
N LYS A 3 69.23 -2.65 26.64
CA LYS A 3 69.32 -1.44 27.52
C LYS A 3 67.95 -0.96 28.05
N ALA A 4 67.75 -1.06 29.37
CA ALA A 4 67.27 0.03 30.22
C ALA A 4 67.52 -0.26 31.72
N ALA A 5 68.00 0.77 32.41
CA ALA A 5 68.46 0.83 33.79
C ALA A 5 67.37 1.48 34.71
N PRO A 6 67.59 1.59 36.05
CA PRO A 6 66.54 1.47 37.08
C PRO A 6 66.05 2.79 37.77
N SER A 7 65.01 2.60 38.62
CA SER A 7 64.50 3.27 39.87
C SER A 7 65.39 4.35 40.56
N VAL A 8 64.96 5.36 41.36
CA VAL A 8 63.97 5.47 42.48
C VAL A 8 63.70 6.98 42.86
N ALA A 9 62.56 7.28 43.53
CA ALA A 9 62.36 8.16 44.74
C ALA A 9 61.56 9.51 44.67
N ALA A 10 60.62 9.68 45.62
CA ALA A 10 59.67 10.80 45.90
C ALA A 10 60.21 11.82 46.98
N PRO A 11 59.56 12.93 47.48
CA PRO A 11 58.14 13.13 47.91
C PRO A 11 57.49 14.58 47.78
N LYS A 12 56.26 14.76 48.35
CA LYS A 12 55.29 15.91 48.51
C LYS A 12 55.77 17.07 49.45
N PRO A 13 55.03 18.18 49.82
CA PRO A 13 53.60 18.64 49.61
C PRO A 13 53.35 20.18 49.36
N ALA A 14 52.09 20.60 49.10
CA ALA A 14 51.35 21.76 49.73
C ALA A 14 50.20 22.36 48.86
N ALA A 15 49.06 22.66 49.49
CA ALA A 15 47.87 23.39 48.96
C ALA A 15 47.87 24.86 49.54
N PRO A 16 46.96 25.83 49.21
CA PRO A 16 45.48 25.71 49.34
C PRO A 16 44.56 26.52 48.36
N ALA A 17 43.28 26.11 48.35
CA ALA A 17 41.98 26.83 48.33
C ALA A 17 41.67 28.06 47.43
N GLY A 18 40.51 27.99 46.74
CA GLY A 18 39.60 29.14 46.58
C GLY A 18 38.59 29.09 45.41
N ALA A 19 37.32 28.73 45.70
CA ALA A 19 36.02 29.28 45.22
C ALA A 19 35.77 29.60 43.72
N ASN A 20 34.59 29.49 43.09
CA ASN A 20 33.25 28.96 43.37
C ASN A 20 32.43 29.12 42.05
N ALA A 21 31.42 28.27 41.86
CA ALA A 21 30.16 28.44 41.12
C ALA A 21 30.10 29.07 39.70
N ALA A 22 29.61 28.29 38.73
CA ALA A 22 28.32 28.54 38.05
C ALA A 22 27.98 27.40 37.08
N ARG A 23 27.15 26.43 37.54
CA ARG A 23 26.44 25.50 36.65
C ARG A 23 25.18 26.22 36.13
N LYS A 24 25.03 26.31 34.80
CA LYS A 24 23.83 26.79 34.13
C LYS A 24 22.96 25.58 33.74
N PRO A 25 21.64 25.58 34.02
CA PRO A 25 20.77 24.43 33.76
C PRO A 25 20.43 24.30 32.27
N ALA A 26 20.58 23.10 31.71
CA ALA A 26 20.09 22.75 30.38
C ALA A 26 18.56 22.60 30.43
N GLY A 27 17.87 23.37 29.59
CA GLY A 27 16.43 23.29 29.38
C GLY A 27 16.01 22.01 28.63
N PRO A 28 14.69 21.73 28.57
CA PRO A 28 14.15 20.44 28.18
C PRO A 28 14.40 20.14 26.69
N SER A 29 14.89 18.93 26.45
CA SER A 29 15.11 18.31 25.16
C SER A 29 13.82 18.24 24.34
N ALA A 30 13.82 18.92 23.19
CA ALA A 30 12.84 18.71 22.13
C ALA A 30 12.91 17.26 21.60
N PRO A 31 11.78 16.65 21.20
CA PRO A 31 11.78 15.30 20.66
C PRO A 31 12.56 15.24 19.33
N PRO A 32 13.23 14.11 19.02
CA PRO A 32 14.06 13.98 17.84
C PRO A 32 13.22 14.13 16.58
N ARG A 33 13.54 15.15 15.77
CA ARG A 33 13.07 15.24 14.39
C ARG A 33 13.63 14.04 13.62
N ILE A 34 12.76 13.14 13.21
CA ILE A 34 13.04 12.13 12.20
C ILE A 34 13.59 12.88 10.97
N PRO A 35 14.81 12.59 10.48
CA PRO A 35 15.31 13.19 9.26
C PRO A 35 14.41 12.73 8.10
N GLN A 36 13.65 13.66 7.53
CA GLN A 36 12.90 13.45 6.30
C GLN A 36 13.88 13.41 5.13
N ALA A 37 14.63 12.31 5.02
CA ALA A 37 15.33 11.97 3.80
C ALA A 37 14.26 11.48 2.81
N ALA A 38 13.87 12.38 1.91
CA ALA A 38 13.14 12.02 0.70
C ALA A 38 14.04 11.13 -0.18
N ALA A 39 14.16 9.85 0.19
CA ALA A 39 14.62 8.83 -0.72
C ALA A 39 13.55 8.75 -1.82
N LYS A 40 13.92 9.10 -3.05
CA LYS A 40 13.12 8.83 -4.24
C LYS A 40 12.86 7.33 -4.26
N VAL A 41 11.69 6.92 -3.77
CA VAL A 41 11.21 5.55 -3.90
C VAL A 41 10.92 5.38 -5.38
N GLN A 42 11.81 4.69 -6.10
CA GLN A 42 11.59 4.35 -7.49
C GLN A 42 10.39 3.40 -7.51
N ALA A 43 9.26 3.89 -8.01
CA ALA A 43 8.09 3.05 -8.22
C ALA A 43 8.49 1.95 -9.20
N ILE A 44 8.32 0.69 -8.80
CA ILE A 44 8.43 -0.40 -9.76
C ILE A 44 7.20 -0.29 -10.67
N GLU A 45 7.44 -0.08 -11.97
CA GLU A 45 6.43 -0.10 -13.02
C GLU A 45 5.89 -1.53 -13.18
N ILE A 46 4.92 -1.93 -12.36
CA ILE A 46 4.16 -3.16 -12.57
C ILE A 46 3.09 -2.85 -13.62
N GLY A 47 3.48 -2.93 -14.89
CA GLY A 47 2.61 -2.66 -16.05
C GLY A 47 2.42 -1.16 -16.30
N GLY A 48 3.13 -0.61 -17.29
CA GLY A 48 3.06 0.79 -17.71
C GLY A 48 1.72 1.16 -18.35
N ARG A 49 0.65 1.20 -17.56
CA ARG A 49 -0.67 1.69 -17.96
C ARG A 49 -0.67 3.21 -17.91
N SER A 50 -1.05 3.85 -19.02
CA SER A 50 -1.10 5.31 -19.13
C SER A 50 -2.23 5.90 -18.28
N ASP A 51 -2.11 7.17 -17.89
CA ASP A 51 -3.18 7.87 -17.15
C ASP A 51 -4.52 7.86 -17.93
N GLU A 52 -4.46 7.86 -19.27
CA GLU A 52 -5.62 7.76 -20.16
C GLU A 52 -6.35 6.41 -20.04
N TYR A 53 -5.61 5.31 -19.87
CA TYR A 53 -6.19 4.00 -19.59
C TYR A 53 -6.97 4.01 -18.27
N PHE A 54 -6.41 4.61 -17.22
CA PHE A 54 -7.08 4.71 -15.92
C PHE A 54 -8.34 5.58 -15.98
N GLN A 55 -8.32 6.68 -16.74
CA GLN A 55 -9.51 7.53 -16.96
C GLN A 55 -10.60 6.79 -17.73
N THR A 56 -10.22 6.06 -18.79
CA THR A 56 -11.12 5.23 -19.59
C THR A 56 -11.74 4.14 -18.73
N LYS A 57 -10.93 3.42 -17.94
CA LYS A 57 -11.40 2.41 -16.98
C LYS A 57 -12.40 3.01 -15.99
N THR A 58 -12.07 4.15 -15.40
CA THR A 58 -12.94 4.84 -14.44
C THR A 58 -14.29 5.19 -15.06
N THR A 59 -14.28 5.69 -16.29
CA THR A 59 -15.48 6.08 -17.04
C THR A 59 -16.38 4.88 -17.36
N ILE A 60 -15.79 3.77 -17.80
CA ILE A 60 -16.53 2.54 -18.13
C ILE A 60 -17.07 1.89 -16.86
N PHE A 61 -16.27 1.84 -15.80
CA PHE A 61 -16.70 1.28 -14.52
C PHE A 61 -17.83 2.08 -13.88
N ASN A 62 -17.77 3.42 -13.91
CA ASN A 62 -18.87 4.24 -13.40
C ASN A 62 -20.17 3.97 -14.16
N ALA A 63 -20.09 3.86 -15.50
CA ALA A 63 -21.25 3.50 -16.31
C ALA A 63 -21.76 2.08 -16.00
N LEU A 64 -20.86 1.14 -15.67
CA LEU A 64 -21.24 -0.20 -15.23
C LEU A 64 -22.03 -0.15 -13.91
N ILE A 65 -21.54 0.59 -12.92
CA ILE A 65 -22.20 0.76 -11.61
C ILE A 65 -23.54 1.49 -11.75
N ASP A 66 -23.66 2.45 -12.66
CA ASP A 66 -24.92 3.14 -12.91
C ASP A 66 -25.95 2.23 -13.60
N THR A 67 -25.48 1.22 -14.34
CA THR A 67 -26.34 0.28 -15.10
C THR A 67 -26.69 -0.96 -14.29
N ILE A 68 -25.85 -1.38 -13.35
CA ILE A 68 -26.01 -2.63 -12.59
C ILE A 68 -26.02 -2.37 -11.08
N ASP A 69 -26.95 -3.03 -10.40
CA ASP A 69 -26.88 -3.19 -8.95
C ASP A 69 -25.90 -4.33 -8.58
N LEU A 70 -24.75 -3.97 -8.00
CA LEU A 70 -23.72 -4.89 -7.48
C LEU A 70 -24.30 -6.01 -6.58
N SER A 71 -25.44 -5.77 -5.93
CA SER A 71 -26.09 -6.76 -5.07
C SER A 71 -26.68 -7.94 -5.85
N GLN A 72 -27.07 -7.75 -7.12
CA GLN A 72 -27.58 -8.82 -7.98
C GLN A 72 -26.44 -9.71 -8.49
N LEU A 73 -25.30 -9.11 -8.86
CA LEU A 73 -24.10 -9.86 -9.25
C LEU A 73 -23.57 -10.74 -8.12
N ALA A 74 -23.72 -10.31 -6.86
CA ALA A 74 -23.31 -11.08 -5.70
C ALA A 74 -24.17 -12.34 -5.44
N GLN A 75 -25.35 -12.46 -6.06
CA GLN A 75 -26.21 -13.65 -5.97
C GLN A 75 -25.90 -14.70 -7.03
N LEU A 76 -25.22 -14.31 -8.10
CA LEU A 76 -24.80 -15.20 -9.17
C LEU A 76 -23.51 -15.93 -8.79
N ASP A 77 -23.27 -17.07 -9.42
CA ASP A 77 -21.97 -17.70 -9.36
C ASP A 77 -20.92 -16.84 -10.09
N ALA A 78 -19.65 -16.95 -9.67
CA ALA A 78 -18.57 -16.11 -10.19
C ALA A 78 -18.40 -16.20 -11.71
N LYS A 79 -18.77 -17.33 -12.33
CA LYS A 79 -18.67 -17.51 -13.78
C LYS A 79 -19.79 -16.75 -14.49
N SER A 80 -21.04 -16.92 -14.06
CA SER A 80 -22.19 -16.20 -14.62
C SER A 80 -22.05 -14.69 -14.42
N ALA A 81 -21.61 -14.24 -13.23
CA ALA A 81 -21.37 -12.83 -12.97
C ALA A 81 -20.30 -12.22 -13.89
N ALA A 82 -19.22 -12.97 -14.17
CA ALA A 82 -18.18 -12.52 -15.09
C ALA A 82 -18.68 -12.42 -16.55
N GLU A 83 -19.55 -13.34 -16.97
CA GLU A 83 -20.17 -13.31 -18.30
C GLU A 83 -21.12 -12.10 -18.45
N GLU A 84 -21.96 -11.81 -17.45
CA GLU A 84 -22.83 -10.62 -17.47
C GLU A 84 -22.03 -9.31 -17.49
N ILE A 85 -20.99 -9.20 -16.66
CA ILE A 85 -20.10 -8.03 -16.64
C ILE A 85 -19.45 -7.86 -18.01
N ARG A 86 -19.00 -8.94 -18.64
CA ARG A 86 -18.38 -8.93 -19.96
C ARG A 86 -19.32 -8.37 -21.03
N ASP A 87 -20.55 -8.83 -21.07
CA ASP A 87 -21.53 -8.38 -22.06
C ASP A 87 -21.86 -6.89 -21.88
N ILE A 88 -22.06 -6.44 -20.64
CA ILE A 88 -22.42 -5.06 -20.34
C ILE A 88 -21.23 -4.11 -20.59
N VAL A 89 -20.02 -4.51 -20.24
CA VAL A 89 -18.80 -3.72 -20.56
C VAL A 89 -18.65 -3.58 -22.08
N ASN A 90 -18.88 -4.64 -22.86
CA ASN A 90 -18.85 -4.57 -24.32
C ASN A 90 -19.91 -3.61 -24.88
N GLU A 91 -21.11 -3.63 -24.32
CA GLU A 91 -22.19 -2.70 -24.69
C GLU A 91 -21.80 -1.25 -24.37
N ILE A 92 -21.26 -0.98 -23.18
CA ILE A 92 -20.81 0.36 -22.77
C ILE A 92 -19.68 0.88 -23.67
N ILE A 93 -18.71 0.03 -24.02
CA ILE A 93 -17.61 0.40 -24.93
C ILE A 93 -18.17 0.80 -26.31
N SER A 94 -19.14 0.04 -26.82
CA SER A 94 -19.82 0.32 -28.08
C SER A 94 -20.58 1.66 -28.04
N ILE A 95 -21.35 1.91 -26.98
CA ILE A 95 -22.14 3.15 -26.81
C ILE A 95 -21.23 4.38 -26.65
N LYS A 96 -20.16 4.29 -25.85
CA LYS A 96 -19.23 5.40 -25.62
C LYS A 96 -18.24 5.62 -26.75
N ASN A 97 -18.23 4.74 -27.77
CA ASN A 97 -17.38 4.84 -28.96
C ASN A 97 -15.88 5.00 -28.60
N VAL A 98 -15.45 4.27 -27.58
CA VAL A 98 -14.06 4.31 -27.10
C VAL A 98 -13.19 3.51 -28.05
N GLN A 99 -12.18 4.15 -28.63
CA GLN A 99 -11.24 3.49 -29.52
C GLN A 99 -10.16 2.79 -28.70
N MET A 100 -10.16 1.47 -28.71
CA MET A 100 -9.12 0.64 -28.08
C MET A 100 -8.89 -0.62 -28.89
N SER A 101 -7.71 -1.22 -28.76
CA SER A 101 -7.41 -2.53 -29.34
C SER A 101 -8.14 -3.65 -28.61
N ILE A 102 -8.31 -4.80 -29.28
CA ILE A 102 -8.92 -6.00 -28.68
C ILE A 102 -8.14 -6.44 -27.42
N ALA A 103 -6.82 -6.29 -27.42
CA ALA A 103 -5.98 -6.62 -26.27
C ALA A 103 -6.22 -5.68 -25.07
N GLU A 104 -6.41 -4.39 -25.32
CA GLU A 104 -6.74 -3.40 -24.28
C GLU A 104 -8.15 -3.64 -23.72
N GLN A 105 -9.11 -3.98 -24.58
CA GLN A 105 -10.46 -4.32 -24.17
C GLN A 105 -10.48 -5.55 -23.27
N GLU A 106 -9.75 -6.62 -23.62
CA GLU A 106 -9.66 -7.82 -22.78
C GLU A 106 -8.97 -7.53 -21.44
N SER A 107 -7.88 -6.74 -21.45
CA SER A 107 -7.22 -6.30 -20.22
C SER A 107 -8.15 -5.47 -19.33
N LEU A 108 -8.93 -4.58 -19.93
CA LEU A 108 -9.88 -3.74 -19.21
C LEU A 108 -11.01 -4.58 -18.60
N LEU A 109 -11.52 -5.54 -19.36
CA LEU A 109 -12.54 -6.47 -18.88
C LEU A 109 -12.02 -7.29 -17.70
N GLN A 110 -10.83 -7.88 -17.81
CA GLN A 110 -10.22 -8.61 -16.72
C GLN A 110 -10.03 -7.73 -15.48
N ASP A 111 -9.57 -6.49 -15.67
CA ASP A 111 -9.41 -5.51 -14.61
C ASP A 111 -10.73 -5.15 -13.91
N ILE A 112 -11.84 -5.07 -14.66
CA ILE A 112 -13.18 -4.78 -14.13
C ILE A 112 -13.72 -6.02 -13.41
N CYS A 113 -13.57 -7.22 -13.98
CA CYS A 113 -13.95 -8.47 -13.31
C CYS A 113 -13.20 -8.64 -11.99
N ASN A 114 -11.90 -8.37 -11.95
CA ASN A 114 -11.11 -8.41 -10.73
C ASN A 114 -11.60 -7.38 -9.70
N ASP A 115 -12.06 -6.21 -10.14
CA ASP A 115 -12.62 -5.17 -9.26
C ASP A 115 -13.97 -5.59 -8.65
N VAL A 116 -14.85 -6.12 -9.48
CA VAL A 116 -16.21 -6.49 -9.07
C VAL A 116 -16.25 -7.80 -8.30
N LEU A 117 -15.41 -8.78 -8.66
CA LEU A 117 -15.45 -10.14 -8.09
C LEU A 117 -14.26 -10.47 -7.19
N GLY A 118 -13.09 -9.87 -7.43
CA GLY A 118 -11.84 -10.15 -6.71
C GLY A 118 -11.43 -9.04 -5.74
N TYR A 119 -10.11 -8.90 -5.55
CA TYR A 119 -9.46 -7.85 -4.76
C TYR A 119 -9.00 -6.65 -5.61
N GLY A 120 -9.54 -6.51 -6.81
CA GLY A 120 -9.32 -5.37 -7.70
C GLY A 120 -7.85 -5.18 -8.10
N PRO A 121 -7.30 -3.97 -7.93
CA PRO A 121 -5.93 -3.67 -8.35
C PRO A 121 -4.87 -4.39 -7.53
N LEU A 122 -5.23 -5.05 -6.41
CA LEU A 122 -4.30 -5.81 -5.58
C LEU A 122 -4.00 -7.21 -6.14
N GLU A 123 -4.80 -7.75 -7.05
CA GLU A 123 -4.61 -9.14 -7.51
C GLU A 123 -3.25 -9.46 -8.12
N PRO A 124 -2.67 -8.59 -8.96
CA PRO A 124 -1.33 -8.82 -9.47
C PRO A 124 -0.24 -8.84 -8.38
N LEU A 125 -0.50 -8.18 -7.24
CA LEU A 125 0.40 -8.19 -6.08
C LEU A 125 0.20 -9.44 -5.22
N LEU A 126 -1.04 -9.88 -5.03
CA LEU A 126 -1.37 -11.10 -4.29
C LEU A 126 -0.91 -12.37 -5.01
N ALA A 127 -0.87 -12.36 -6.34
CA ALA A 127 -0.36 -13.48 -7.14
C ALA A 127 1.16 -13.68 -7.08
N ARG A 128 1.89 -12.80 -6.39
CA ARG A 128 3.37 -12.81 -6.33
C ARG A 128 3.87 -13.37 -5.01
N ASP A 129 4.55 -14.50 -5.08
CA ASP A 129 5.13 -15.17 -3.90
C ASP A 129 6.37 -14.44 -3.30
N ASP A 130 6.94 -13.48 -4.03
CA ASP A 130 8.13 -12.73 -3.57
C ASP A 130 7.79 -11.56 -2.63
N ILE A 131 6.50 -11.24 -2.48
CA ILE A 131 6.00 -10.14 -1.66
C ILE A 131 5.68 -10.65 -0.26
N ALA A 132 6.26 -10.02 0.76
CA ALA A 132 6.06 -10.38 2.16
C ALA A 132 4.90 -9.61 2.82
N ASP A 133 4.70 -8.35 2.44
CA ASP A 133 3.65 -7.48 2.99
C ASP A 133 3.16 -6.48 1.93
N ILE A 134 1.87 -6.13 1.99
CA ILE A 134 1.21 -5.14 1.13
C ILE A 134 0.55 -4.09 2.03
N MET A 135 1.07 -2.87 2.01
CA MET A 135 0.56 -1.76 2.79
C MET A 135 -0.16 -0.76 1.89
N VAL A 136 -1.44 -0.50 2.15
CA VAL A 136 -2.25 0.46 1.41
C VAL A 136 -2.51 1.70 2.27
N ASN A 137 -2.04 2.87 1.82
CA ASN A 137 -2.28 4.15 2.47
C ASN A 137 -3.14 5.06 1.57
N GLY A 138 -4.43 4.74 1.51
CA GLY A 138 -5.39 5.37 0.62
C GLY A 138 -5.27 4.92 -0.84
N ALA A 139 -6.17 5.40 -1.69
CA ALA A 139 -6.33 4.92 -3.06
C ALA A 139 -5.06 5.06 -3.95
N ASN A 140 -4.20 6.03 -3.66
CA ASN A 140 -3.09 6.40 -4.55
C ASN A 140 -1.72 5.90 -4.09
N ARG A 141 -1.59 5.30 -2.90
CA ARG A 141 -0.29 4.92 -2.33
C ARG A 141 -0.33 3.49 -1.82
N VAL A 142 0.23 2.58 -2.60
CA VAL A 142 0.38 1.17 -2.27
C VAL A 142 1.85 0.83 -2.20
N PHE A 143 2.28 0.28 -1.07
CA PHE A 143 3.65 -0.14 -0.81
C PHE A 143 3.69 -1.67 -0.68
N ILE A 144 4.81 -2.25 -1.09
CA ILE A 144 5.08 -3.69 -0.93
C ILE A 144 6.42 -3.89 -0.22
N GLU A 145 6.53 -4.94 0.56
CA GLU A 145 7.79 -5.40 1.10
C GLU A 145 8.31 -6.59 0.29
N VAL A 146 9.51 -6.46 -0.28
CA VAL A 146 10.19 -7.55 -1.00
C VAL A 146 11.59 -7.69 -0.43
N GLY A 147 11.92 -8.87 0.10
CA GLY A 147 13.24 -9.15 0.68
C GLY A 147 13.65 -8.19 1.80
N GLY A 148 12.72 -7.79 2.67
CA GLY A 148 12.97 -6.86 3.79
C GLY A 148 13.06 -5.38 3.40
N LYS A 149 12.70 -5.02 2.15
CA LYS A 149 12.74 -3.64 1.66
C LYS A 149 11.35 -3.18 1.22
N ILE A 150 10.93 -2.05 1.77
CA ILE A 150 9.68 -1.38 1.40
C ILE A 150 9.89 -0.63 0.08
N GLN A 151 8.98 -0.85 -0.87
CA GLN A 151 8.99 -0.25 -2.20
C GLN A 151 7.60 0.28 -2.54
N LEU A 152 7.53 1.46 -3.16
CA LEU A 152 6.28 2.01 -3.68
C LEU A 152 5.94 1.29 -4.98
N THR A 153 4.68 0.92 -5.14
CA THR A 153 4.17 0.34 -6.39
C THR A 153 3.51 1.40 -7.26
N ASN A 154 3.36 1.09 -8.54
CA ASN A 154 2.53 1.87 -9.46
C ASN A 154 1.03 1.48 -9.40
N VAL A 155 0.66 0.51 -8.54
CA VAL A 155 -0.72 0.06 -8.37
C VAL A 155 -1.53 1.16 -7.69
N ARG A 156 -2.69 1.49 -8.28
CA ARG A 156 -3.60 2.52 -7.78
C ARG A 156 -5.03 2.02 -7.82
N PHE A 157 -5.76 2.36 -6.77
CA PHE A 157 -7.21 2.29 -6.77
C PHE A 157 -7.76 3.53 -7.50
N ARG A 158 -8.92 3.38 -8.11
CA ARG A 158 -9.71 4.44 -8.73
C ARG A 158 -10.04 5.52 -7.71
N ASP A 159 -10.56 5.11 -6.55
CA ASP A 159 -10.99 5.99 -5.47
C ASP A 159 -10.98 5.28 -4.11
N ASN A 160 -11.17 6.06 -3.03
CA ASN A 160 -11.28 5.51 -1.68
C ASN A 160 -12.53 4.64 -1.50
N ALA A 161 -13.57 4.84 -2.31
CA ALA A 161 -14.78 4.03 -2.26
C ALA A 161 -14.50 2.59 -2.72
N GLN A 162 -13.75 2.41 -3.82
CA GLN A 162 -13.29 1.12 -4.29
C GLN A 162 -12.42 0.43 -3.23
N LEU A 163 -11.46 1.15 -2.65
CA LEU A 163 -10.63 0.62 -1.57
C LEU A 163 -11.51 0.13 -0.41
N MET A 164 -12.48 0.93 0.02
CA MET A 164 -13.37 0.58 1.11
C MET A 164 -14.25 -0.64 0.78
N ASN A 165 -14.75 -0.74 -0.46
CA ASN A 165 -15.52 -1.89 -0.94
C ASN A 165 -14.69 -3.19 -0.89
N ILE A 166 -13.42 -3.12 -1.30
CA ILE A 166 -12.49 -4.26 -1.22
C ILE A 166 -12.22 -4.64 0.24
N CYS A 167 -11.95 -3.66 1.11
CA CYS A 167 -11.78 -3.92 2.55
C CYS A 167 -13.02 -4.60 3.15
N GLN A 168 -14.22 -4.09 2.86
CA GLN A 168 -15.49 -4.67 3.30
C GLN A 168 -15.67 -6.11 2.80
N ARG A 169 -15.30 -6.37 1.54
CA ARG A 169 -15.37 -7.72 0.96
C ARG A 169 -14.45 -8.70 1.66
N ILE A 170 -13.19 -8.32 1.91
CA ILE A 170 -12.21 -9.17 2.62
C ILE A 170 -12.73 -9.51 4.02
N VAL A 171 -13.18 -8.52 4.80
CA VAL A 171 -13.68 -8.79 6.16
C VAL A 171 -15.01 -9.56 6.16
N SER A 172 -15.86 -9.36 5.14
CA SER A 172 -17.14 -10.06 5.02
C SER A 172 -16.97 -11.56 4.79
N GLN A 173 -15.93 -11.98 4.07
CA GLN A 173 -15.59 -13.39 3.91
C GLN A 173 -15.25 -14.07 5.25
N VAL A 174 -14.73 -13.31 6.22
CA VAL A 174 -14.39 -13.78 7.57
C VAL A 174 -15.56 -13.57 8.55
N GLY A 175 -16.72 -13.08 8.07
CA GLY A 175 -17.90 -12.80 8.89
C GLY A 175 -17.77 -11.57 9.78
N ARG A 176 -16.84 -10.66 9.46
CA ARG A 176 -16.63 -9.38 10.18
C ARG A 176 -17.12 -8.20 9.35
N ARG A 177 -17.20 -7.02 9.97
CA ARG A 177 -17.61 -5.77 9.33
C ARG A 177 -16.58 -4.68 9.63
N VAL A 178 -16.35 -3.80 8.66
CA VAL A 178 -15.51 -2.61 8.78
C VAL A 178 -16.29 -1.42 8.23
N ASP A 179 -16.48 -0.42 9.07
CA ASP A 179 -17.24 0.79 8.75
C ASP A 179 -16.74 1.96 9.62
N GLU A 180 -17.37 3.12 9.48
CA GLU A 180 -17.00 4.32 10.25
C GLU A 180 -17.18 4.15 11.77
N ALA A 181 -18.04 3.24 12.21
CA ALA A 181 -18.24 2.94 13.63
C ALA A 181 -17.22 1.92 14.16
N SER A 182 -16.73 1.01 13.30
CA SER A 182 -15.73 -0.01 13.63
C SER A 182 -14.57 0.00 12.61
N PRO A 183 -13.59 0.90 12.77
CA PRO A 183 -12.55 1.14 11.77
C PRO A 183 -11.39 0.12 11.78
N ILE A 184 -11.32 -0.75 12.79
CA ILE A 184 -10.20 -1.70 12.97
C ILE A 184 -10.74 -3.13 12.89
N CYS A 185 -10.14 -3.94 12.02
CA CYS A 185 -10.46 -5.35 11.85
C CYS A 185 -9.18 -6.14 11.54
N ASP A 186 -9.14 -7.42 11.94
CA ASP A 186 -8.14 -8.42 11.51
C ASP A 186 -8.91 -9.54 10.79
N ALA A 187 -8.42 -9.93 9.62
CA ALA A 187 -9.01 -10.91 8.73
C ALA A 187 -7.93 -11.85 8.16
N ARG A 188 -8.39 -12.98 7.62
CA ARG A 188 -7.56 -13.91 6.84
C ARG A 188 -8.18 -14.10 5.47
N LEU A 189 -7.36 -13.94 4.44
CA LEU A 189 -7.75 -14.24 3.08
C LEU A 189 -7.80 -15.76 2.85
N PRO A 190 -8.51 -16.23 1.81
CA PRO A 190 -8.58 -17.65 1.46
C PRO A 190 -7.22 -18.30 1.13
N ASP A 191 -6.23 -17.51 0.73
CA ASP A 191 -4.84 -17.93 0.50
C ASP A 191 -4.06 -18.16 1.82
N GLY A 192 -4.62 -17.77 2.97
CA GLY A 192 -4.01 -17.86 4.29
C GLY A 192 -3.31 -16.58 4.77
N SER A 193 -3.18 -15.58 3.89
CA SER A 193 -2.60 -14.26 4.19
C SER A 193 -3.41 -13.51 5.25
N ARG A 194 -2.76 -12.62 6.00
CA ARG A 194 -3.41 -11.79 7.03
C ARG A 194 -3.64 -10.38 6.49
N VAL A 195 -4.81 -9.81 6.79
CA VAL A 195 -5.21 -8.43 6.46
C VAL A 195 -5.76 -7.72 7.67
#